data_AF-A0A2G7H1B0-F1
#
_entry.id   AF-A0A2G7H1B0-F1
#
_cell.length_a   1.000
_cell.length_b   1.000
_cell.length_c   1.000
_cell.angle_alpha   90.00
_cell.angle_beta   90.00
_cell.angle_gamma   90.00
#
_symmetry.space_group_name_H-M   'P 1'
#
loop_
_entity.id
_entity.type
_entity.pdbx_description
1 polymer ?
#
loop_
_entity_poly.entity_id
_entity_poly.type
_entity_poly.pdbx_seq_one_letter_code
_entity_poly.pdbx_strand_id
1 'polypeptide(L)'
;MDVRGLGNFQRDMTSVVYAEGGAQLWPDAALIKGVSSSLVQEGNLHTYVTSEAELSAFKNVTRVKASRIQPNRFAPNSKVFTDVTLPAEAAAQFRSAGQACRVVYLKS
;
A
#
# COMPACT_ATOMS: atom_id res chain seq x y z
N MET A 1 1.77 -5.88 -1.50
CA MET A 1 2.93 -4.99 -1.28
C MET A 1 3.89 -5.66 -0.31
N ASP A 2 5.04 -6.13 -0.79
CA ASP A 2 6.08 -6.69 0.08
C ASP A 2 6.99 -5.57 0.58
N VAL A 3 7.00 -5.35 1.90
CA VAL A 3 7.81 -4.33 2.60
C VAL A 3 8.82 -4.94 3.58
N ARG A 4 8.93 -6.28 3.60
CA ARG A 4 9.87 -6.98 4.49
C ARG A 4 11.31 -6.57 4.18
N GLY A 5 12.15 -6.50 5.20
CA GLY A 5 13.56 -6.13 5.05
C GLY A 5 13.83 -4.64 4.80
N LEU A 6 12.78 -3.79 4.77
CA LEU A 6 12.93 -2.33 4.63
C LEU A 6 12.98 -1.58 5.98
N GLY A 7 13.02 -2.32 7.09
CA GLY A 7 13.00 -1.77 8.45
C GLY A 7 11.64 -1.88 9.14
N ASN A 8 11.38 -0.99 10.09
CA ASN A 8 10.20 -1.04 10.96
C ASN A 8 8.96 -0.41 10.30
N PHE A 9 8.41 -1.10 9.30
CA PHE A 9 7.12 -0.73 8.71
C PHE A 9 5.98 -0.99 9.71
N GLN A 10 5.15 0.03 9.93
CA GLN A 10 4.14 0.04 10.98
C GLN A 10 2.73 -0.12 10.43
N ARG A 11 1.80 -0.50 11.31
CA ARG A 11 0.37 -0.52 11.01
C ARG A 11 -0.23 0.83 11.39
N ASP A 12 -1.07 1.38 10.53
CA ASP A 12 -1.74 2.66 10.75
C ASP A 12 -3.05 2.67 9.94
N MET A 13 -3.96 3.57 10.29
CA MET A 13 -5.20 3.84 9.56
C MET A 13 -4.93 4.50 8.21
N THR A 14 -3.75 5.09 8.02
CA THR A 14 -3.37 5.76 6.78
C THR A 14 -2.07 5.20 6.22
N SER A 15 -2.00 5.15 4.90
CA SER A 15 -0.83 4.74 4.16
C SER A 15 -0.91 5.33 2.76
N VAL A 16 0.24 5.72 2.19
CA VAL A 16 0.33 6.21 0.82
C VAL A 16 1.39 5.41 0.06
N VAL A 17 1.06 5.01 -1.17
CA VAL A 17 1.99 4.40 -2.11
C VAL A 17 2.40 5.45 -3.14
N TYR A 18 3.71 5.58 -3.35
CA TYR A 18 4.31 6.47 -4.33
C TYR A 18 5.01 5.69 -5.44
N ALA A 19 5.05 6.26 -6.63
CA ALA A 19 6.05 5.91 -7.63
C ALA A 19 7.38 6.59 -7.27
N GLU A 20 8.46 6.03 -7.80
CA GLU A 20 9.74 6.70 -7.92
C GLU A 20 9.55 8.08 -8.57
N GLY A 21 10.05 9.14 -7.92
CA GLY A 21 9.76 10.53 -8.28
C GLY A 21 8.65 11.21 -7.47
N GLY A 22 7.95 10.49 -6.58
CA GLY A 22 7.03 11.06 -5.60
C GLY A 22 5.59 11.22 -6.06
N ALA A 23 5.24 10.78 -7.27
CA ALA A 23 3.85 10.72 -7.71
C ALA A 23 3.06 9.71 -6.86
N GLN A 24 1.93 10.13 -6.31
CA GLN A 24 1.05 9.23 -5.56
C GLN A 24 0.36 8.24 -6.50
N LEU A 25 0.44 6.96 -6.15
CA LEU A 25 -0.23 5.85 -6.83
C LEU A 25 -1.46 5.38 -6.06
N TRP A 26 -1.42 5.49 -4.74
CA TRP A 26 -2.47 5.00 -3.87
C TRP A 26 -2.52 5.80 -2.57
N PRO A 27 -3.69 6.09 -1.99
CA PRO A 27 -5.02 5.83 -2.58
C PRO A 27 -5.23 6.64 -3.87
N ASP A 28 -5.83 6.05 -4.89
CA ASP A 28 -6.13 6.76 -6.14
C ASP A 28 -7.45 7.53 -5.98
N ALA A 29 -7.36 8.87 -6.00
CA ALA A 29 -8.51 9.74 -5.78
C ALA A 29 -9.59 9.62 -6.87
N ALA A 30 -9.24 9.27 -8.11
CA ALA A 30 -10.21 9.07 -9.18
C ALA A 30 -10.99 7.76 -8.98
N LEU A 31 -10.32 6.73 -8.47
CA LEU A 31 -10.92 5.43 -8.21
C LEU A 31 -11.75 5.42 -6.92
N ILE A 32 -11.30 6.11 -5.86
CA ILE A 32 -12.05 6.25 -4.60
C ILE A 32 -13.41 6.92 -4.82
N LYS A 33 -13.54 7.83 -5.79
CA LYS A 33 -14.83 8.46 -6.13
C LYS A 33 -15.90 7.48 -6.58
N GLY A 34 -15.52 6.28 -7.07
CA GLY A 34 -16.44 5.22 -7.51
C GLY A 34 -16.46 3.98 -6.62
N VAL A 35 -15.56 3.86 -5.64
CA VAL A 35 -15.58 2.77 -4.65
C VAL A 35 -16.73 3.02 -3.68
N SER A 36 -17.50 1.97 -3.35
CA SER A 36 -18.63 2.07 -2.43
C SER A 36 -18.22 2.82 -1.17
N SER A 37 -19.07 3.75 -0.73
CA SER A 37 -18.83 4.53 0.50
C SER A 37 -18.56 3.62 1.70
N SER A 38 -19.06 2.38 1.72
CA SER A 38 -18.78 1.39 2.77
C SER A 38 -17.31 0.97 2.82
N LEU A 39 -16.64 0.68 1.69
CA LEU A 39 -15.21 0.27 1.69
C LEU A 39 -14.28 1.37 2.21
N VAL A 40 -14.64 2.62 1.92
CA VAL A 40 -13.94 3.82 2.41
C VAL A 40 -14.30 4.10 3.88
N GLN A 41 -15.58 3.97 4.27
CA GLN A 41 -16.06 4.18 5.64
C GLN A 41 -15.62 3.09 6.62
N GLU A 42 -15.41 1.87 6.16
CA GLU A 42 -14.94 0.74 6.96
C GLU A 42 -13.41 0.77 7.20
N GLY A 43 -12.68 1.76 6.64
CA GLY A 43 -11.23 1.88 6.81
C GLY A 43 -10.44 0.73 6.16
N ASN A 44 -11.07 -0.04 5.26
CA ASN A 44 -10.54 -1.31 4.74
C ASN A 44 -9.73 -1.16 3.43
N LEU A 45 -9.31 0.05 3.09
CA LEU A 45 -8.58 0.35 1.86
C LEU A 45 -7.22 -0.39 1.81
N HIS A 46 -6.59 -0.63 2.96
CA HIS A 46 -5.43 -1.52 3.07
C HIS A 46 -5.57 -2.49 4.24
N THR A 47 -4.67 -3.47 4.28
CA THR A 47 -4.53 -4.41 5.39
C THR A 47 -3.10 -4.89 5.51
N TYR A 48 -2.80 -5.58 6.60
CA TYR A 48 -1.47 -6.04 6.94
C TYR A 48 -1.50 -7.53 7.22
N VAL A 49 -0.54 -8.24 6.65
CA VAL A 49 -0.29 -9.65 6.89
C VAL A 49 1.17 -9.85 7.28
N THR A 50 1.43 -10.88 8.08
CA THR A 50 2.77 -11.19 8.58
C THR A 50 3.39 -12.46 7.99
N SER A 51 2.61 -13.21 7.22
CA SER A 51 3.04 -14.48 6.64
C SER A 51 2.48 -14.69 5.23
N GLU A 52 3.15 -15.55 4.46
CA GLU A 52 2.65 -16.01 3.15
C GLU A 52 1.35 -16.83 3.30
N ALA A 53 1.17 -17.51 4.45
CA ALA A 53 -0.06 -18.26 4.73
C ALA A 53 -1.27 -17.33 4.81
N GLU A 54 -1.14 -16.16 5.44
CA GLU A 54 -2.20 -15.14 5.49
C GLU A 54 -2.52 -14.56 4.10
N LEU A 55 -1.55 -14.53 3.17
CA LEU A 55 -1.80 -14.07 1.79
C LEU A 55 -2.71 -15.01 1.01
N SER A 56 -2.78 -16.29 1.38
CA SER A 56 -3.64 -17.28 0.70
C SER A 56 -5.14 -16.96 0.80
N ALA A 57 -5.53 -16.13 1.76
CA ALA A 57 -6.90 -15.66 1.92
C ALA A 57 -7.34 -14.67 0.80
N PHE A 58 -6.39 -14.10 0.06
CA PHE A 58 -6.66 -13.16 -1.02
C PHE A 58 -6.60 -13.86 -2.38
N LYS A 59 -7.65 -13.67 -3.19
CA LYS A 59 -7.70 -14.16 -4.58
C LYS A 59 -7.15 -13.09 -5.51
N ASN A 60 -6.51 -13.49 -6.62
CA ASN A 60 -5.98 -12.61 -7.66
C ASN A 60 -4.99 -11.54 -7.13
N VAL A 61 -3.92 -11.98 -6.46
CA VAL A 61 -2.93 -11.08 -5.88
C VAL A 61 -1.84 -10.74 -6.88
N THR A 62 -1.72 -9.46 -7.22
CA THR A 62 -0.51 -8.92 -7.87
C THR A 62 0.52 -8.56 -6.80
N ARG A 63 1.67 -9.22 -6.84
CA ARG A 63 2.75 -8.97 -5.88
C ARG A 63 3.77 -8.00 -6.45
N VAL A 64 3.97 -6.90 -5.72
CA VAL A 64 5.02 -5.90 -5.99
C VAL A 64 5.88 -5.70 -4.75
N LYS A 65 7.16 -5.37 -4.96
CA LYS A 65 8.14 -5.08 -3.90
C LYS A 65 8.37 -3.56 -3.81
N ALA A 66 8.29 -3.02 -2.60
CA ALA A 66 8.65 -1.63 -2.35
C ALA A 66 10.17 -1.46 -2.33
N SER A 67 10.66 -0.32 -2.82
CA SER A 67 12.09 0.05 -2.77
C SER A 67 12.45 0.70 -1.44
N ARG A 68 11.52 1.43 -0.81
CA ARG A 68 11.70 2.02 0.52
C ARG A 68 10.39 2.21 1.26
N ILE A 69 10.50 2.29 2.58
CA ILE A 69 9.47 2.84 3.47
C ILE A 69 9.85 4.28 3.83
N GLN A 70 8.87 5.10 4.18
CA GLN A 70 9.09 6.49 4.57
C GLN A 70 8.06 6.93 5.64
N PRO A 71 8.32 8.03 6.37
CA PRO A 71 7.37 8.55 7.34
C PRO A 71 6.01 8.84 6.70
N ASN A 72 4.96 8.67 7.50
CA ASN A 72 3.60 9.01 7.10
C ASN A 72 3.54 10.46 6.59
N ARG A 73 2.95 10.70 5.41
CA ARG A 73 2.74 12.05 4.87
C ARG A 73 2.08 13.01 5.87
N PHE A 74 1.13 12.53 6.67
CA PHE A 74 0.40 13.35 7.65
C PHE A 74 1.22 13.62 8.92
N ALA A 75 2.35 12.93 9.10
CA ALA A 75 3.27 13.11 10.22
C ALA A 75 4.73 12.94 9.76
N PRO A 76 5.24 13.84 8.89
CA PRO A 76 6.51 13.64 8.17
C PRO A 76 7.74 13.64 9.09
N ASN A 77 7.64 14.26 10.26
CA ASN A 77 8.70 14.30 11.27
C ASN A 77 8.59 13.17 12.31
N SER A 78 7.61 12.27 12.16
CA SER A 78 7.44 11.15 13.07
C SER A 78 8.36 9.98 12.71
N LYS A 79 8.52 9.05 13.66
CA LYS A 79 9.14 7.74 13.42
C LYS A 79 8.11 6.67 13.01
N VAL A 80 6.95 7.09 12.51
CA VAL A 80 5.87 6.20 12.05
C VAL A 80 6.03 6.01 10.54
N PHE A 81 6.53 4.83 10.15
CA PHE A 81 6.81 4.49 8.76
C PHE A 81 5.68 3.65 8.17
N THR A 82 4.78 4.28 7.44
CA THR A 82 3.56 3.65 6.88
C THR A 82 3.40 3.91 5.39
N ASP A 83 4.19 4.83 4.84
CA ASP A 83 4.21 5.17 3.43
C ASP A 83 5.30 4.37 2.71
N VAL A 84 5.08 4.07 1.44
CA VAL A 84 5.99 3.24 0.62
C VAL A 84 6.25 3.85 -0.74
N THR A 85 7.46 3.68 -1.26
CA THR A 85 7.80 4.00 -2.65
C THR A 85 8.04 2.72 -3.44
N LEU A 86 7.50 2.66 -4.66
CA LEU A 86 7.74 1.61 -5.64
C LEU A 86 8.78 2.07 -6.68
N PRO A 87 9.70 1.19 -7.11
CA PRO A 87 10.52 1.43 -8.30
C PRO A 87 9.65 1.44 -9.56
N ALA A 88 10.18 1.99 -10.65
CA ALA A 88 9.42 2.19 -11.90
C ALA A 88 8.67 0.93 -12.40
N GLU A 89 9.31 -0.24 -12.46
CA GLU A 89 8.68 -1.49 -12.92
C GLU A 89 7.53 -1.93 -12.01
N ALA A 90 7.75 -1.90 -10.70
CA ALA A 90 6.74 -2.25 -9.71
C ALA A 90 5.58 -1.25 -9.70
N ALA A 91 5.84 0.03 -9.95
CA ALA A 91 4.81 1.05 -10.10
C ALA A 91 3.92 0.78 -11.33
N ALA A 92 4.51 0.31 -12.44
CA ALA A 92 3.75 -0.09 -13.62
C ALA A 92 2.84 -1.30 -13.32
N GLN A 93 3.37 -2.35 -12.67
CA GLN A 93 2.59 -3.52 -12.24
C GLN A 93 1.50 -3.16 -11.23
N PHE A 94 1.78 -2.23 -10.31
CA PHE A 94 0.81 -1.75 -9.34
C PHE A 94 -0.35 -1.04 -10.02
N ARG A 95 -0.09 -0.19 -11.03
CA ARG A 95 -1.14 0.49 -11.79
C ARG A 95 -1.96 -0.47 -12.65
N SER A 96 -1.33 -1.47 -13.26
CA SER A 96 -2.03 -2.44 -14.11
C SER A 96 -2.96 -3.37 -13.31
N ALA A 97 -2.72 -3.53 -12.00
CA ALA A 97 -3.58 -4.34 -11.13
C ALA A 97 -5.01 -3.79 -10.97
N GLY A 98 -5.27 -2.51 -11.27
CA GLY A 98 -6.60 -2.01 -11.63
C GLY A 98 -7.60 -1.73 -10.50
N GLN A 99 -8.01 -0.46 -10.44
CA GLN A 99 -9.28 0.14 -9.99
C GLN A 99 -9.88 -0.11 -8.60
N ALA A 100 -9.71 -1.27 -7.96
CA ALA A 100 -10.37 -1.56 -6.67
C ALA A 100 -9.48 -2.36 -5.69
N CYS A 101 -8.18 -2.49 -5.98
CA CYS A 101 -7.33 -3.34 -5.18
C CYS A 101 -7.06 -2.71 -3.80
N ARG A 102 -7.72 -3.26 -2.79
CA ARG A 102 -7.27 -3.20 -1.41
C ARG A 102 -5.77 -3.50 -1.37
N VAL A 103 -4.97 -2.62 -0.78
CA VAL A 103 -3.53 -2.86 -0.65
C VAL A 103 -3.30 -3.82 0.51
N VAL A 104 -2.66 -4.95 0.24
CA VAL A 104 -2.23 -5.90 1.29
C VAL A 104 -0.72 -5.71 1.51
N TYR A 105 -0.33 -5.29 2.72
CA TYR A 105 1.06 -5.17 3.13
C TYR A 105 1.55 -6.46 3.76
N LEU A 106 2.53 -7.12 3.14
CA LEU A 106 3.29 -8.18 3.76
C LEU A 106 4.49 -7.58 4.49
N LYS A 107 4.44 -7.58 5.82
CA LYS A 107 5.47 -7.04 6.71
C LYS A 107 6.08 -8.13 7.60
N SER A 108 7.27 -7.86 8.13
CA SER A 108 7.94 -8.64 9.17
C SER A 108 7.69 -8.04 10.55
#